data_AF-A0A3R9FJG4-F1
#
_entry.id   AF-A0A3R9FJG4-F1
#
_cell.length_a   1.000
_cell.length_b   1.000
_cell.length_c   1.000
_cell.angle_alpha   90.00
_cell.angle_beta   90.00
_cell.angle_gamma   90.00
#
_symmetry.space_group_name_H-M   'P 1'
#
loop_
_entity.id
_entity.type
_entity.pdbx_description
1 polymer ?
#
loop_
_entity_poly.entity_id
_entity_poly.type
_entity_poly.pdbx_seq_one_letter_code
_entity_poly.pdbx_strand_id
1 'polypeptide(L)'
;MKISCNMIRDILPLYVEDMASQDTRDLVEEHIASCENCKKQLEEIRTFEEPPVDTDIAPLRNIQNTLRKKKLQTIILSVMVTLVFAVVTIAYLTTPAYISYNENAVSIIEKDDGTVLLNFSEEVSGYNVNQYPAADNSGYVYDITTWETIWHRKISKNNLENTVLNPNGETVASIYYYNTDGSENILIYGDPITDGSVITLPRLVLSYYVMFAIGFLLICGIGLVIFRKNEKIRNRLEKMILLPISYLFAHLLIKDLHSATYLAGRDLYVILLVTIPLYVALLAGRNILKKLSIKKPKSTL
;
A
#
# COMPACT_ATOMS: atom_id res chain seq x y z
N MET A 1 13.69 26.09 -80.58
CA MET A 1 15.03 25.50 -80.44
C MET A 1 14.82 24.06 -79.96
N LYS A 2 15.27 23.03 -80.68
CA LYS A 2 14.94 21.64 -80.29
C LYS A 2 15.77 21.27 -79.05
N ILE A 3 15.14 21.25 -77.89
CA ILE A 3 15.75 20.75 -76.65
C ILE A 3 16.06 19.25 -76.83
N SER A 4 17.22 18.81 -76.34
CA SER A 4 17.64 17.42 -76.45
C SER A 4 16.92 16.55 -75.43
N CYS A 5 16.64 15.29 -75.78
CA CYS A 5 16.03 14.34 -74.84
C CYS A 5 16.85 14.17 -73.56
N ASN A 6 18.17 14.32 -73.62
CA ASN A 6 19.04 14.23 -72.43
C ASN A 6 18.74 15.34 -71.43
N MET A 7 18.55 16.58 -71.89
CA MET A 7 18.21 17.69 -71.02
C MET A 7 16.83 17.49 -70.38
N ILE A 8 15.86 16.96 -71.12
CA ILE A 8 14.52 16.64 -70.60
C ILE A 8 14.59 15.54 -69.53
N ARG A 9 15.45 14.53 -69.72
CA ARG A 9 15.67 13.46 -68.74
C ARG A 9 16.23 13.97 -67.43
N ASP A 10 17.16 14.91 -67.49
CA ASP A 10 17.80 15.47 -66.29
C ASP A 10 16.82 16.29 -65.45
N ILE A 11 15.80 16.90 -66.07
CA ILE A 11 14.79 17.72 -65.39
C ILE A 11 13.48 16.97 -65.08
N LEU A 12 13.28 15.76 -65.63
CA LEU A 12 12.05 14.98 -65.49
C LEU A 12 11.70 14.65 -64.02
N PRO A 13 12.65 14.28 -63.13
CA PRO A 13 12.35 14.07 -61.71
C PRO A 13 11.80 15.34 -61.04
N LEU A 14 12.39 16.50 -61.33
CA LEU A 14 11.95 17.80 -60.79
C LEU A 14 10.56 18.20 -61.29
N TYR A 15 10.22 17.78 -62.52
CA TYR A 15 8.88 17.95 -63.07
C TYR A 15 7.85 17.05 -62.38
N VAL A 16 8.21 15.80 -62.07
CA VAL A 16 7.32 14.86 -61.36
C VAL A 16 7.10 15.30 -59.91
N GLU A 17 8.14 15.78 -59.22
CA GLU A 17 8.06 16.29 -57.83
C GLU A 17 7.40 17.69 -57.70
N ASP A 18 6.87 18.26 -58.79
CA ASP A 18 6.27 19.60 -58.85
C ASP A 18 7.24 20.75 -58.46
N MET A 19 8.55 20.51 -58.54
CA MET A 19 9.61 21.45 -58.14
C MET A 19 10.18 22.30 -59.30
N ALA A 20 9.77 22.03 -60.54
CA ALA A 20 10.18 22.79 -61.72
C ALA A 20 9.44 24.13 -61.84
N SER A 21 10.12 25.18 -62.32
CA SER A 21 9.48 26.47 -62.64
C SER A 21 8.50 26.35 -63.82
N GLN A 22 7.54 27.27 -63.92
CA GLN A 22 6.52 27.24 -64.99
C GLN A 22 7.14 27.18 -66.39
N ASP A 23 8.15 28.01 -66.67
CA ASP A 23 8.87 28.01 -67.94
C ASP A 23 9.51 26.64 -68.25
N THR A 24 9.99 25.93 -67.22
CA THR A 24 10.59 24.60 -67.37
C THR A 24 9.52 23.53 -67.62
N ARG A 25 8.33 23.66 -67.01
CA ARG A 25 7.19 22.75 -67.22
C ARG A 25 6.67 22.84 -68.64
N ASP A 26 6.46 24.05 -69.14
CA ASP A 26 5.95 24.28 -70.50
C ASP A 26 6.91 23.66 -71.55
N LEU A 27 8.22 23.77 -71.32
CA LEU A 27 9.25 23.14 -72.18
C LEU A 27 9.23 21.60 -72.12
N VAL A 28 8.99 21.02 -70.94
CA VAL A 28 8.86 19.56 -70.77
C VAL A 28 7.60 19.06 -71.44
N GLU A 29 6.46 19.75 -71.28
CA GLU A 29 5.18 19.40 -71.89
C GLU A 29 5.24 19.45 -73.43
N GLU A 30 5.84 20.50 -74.00
CA GLU A 30 6.04 20.64 -75.45
C GLU A 30 6.90 19.49 -76.00
N HIS A 31 7.95 19.08 -75.28
CA HIS A 31 8.83 18.01 -75.71
C HIS A 31 8.17 16.62 -75.59
N ILE A 32 7.47 16.35 -74.50
CA ILE A 32 6.79 15.06 -74.26
C ILE A 32 5.64 14.85 -75.25
N ALA A 33 4.96 15.93 -75.68
CA ALA A 33 3.92 15.87 -76.71
C ALA A 33 4.45 15.35 -78.06
N SER A 34 5.76 15.50 -78.34
CA SER A 34 6.39 15.11 -79.60
C SER A 34 7.40 13.95 -79.48
N CYS A 35 7.72 13.47 -78.27
CA CYS A 35 8.73 12.44 -78.03
C CYS A 35 8.21 11.26 -77.18
N GLU A 36 7.95 10.13 -77.84
CA GLU A 36 7.44 8.90 -77.19
C GLU A 36 8.43 8.31 -76.16
N ASN A 37 9.73 8.53 -76.33
CA ASN A 37 10.76 8.00 -75.44
C ASN A 37 10.76 8.72 -74.08
N CYS A 38 10.65 10.05 -74.10
CA CYS A 38 10.57 10.85 -72.87
C CYS A 38 9.21 10.62 -72.16
N LYS A 39 8.14 10.37 -72.93
CA LYS A 39 6.83 10.00 -72.39
C LYS A 39 6.87 8.68 -71.61
N LYS A 40 7.54 7.64 -72.13
CA LYS A 40 7.72 6.37 -71.41
C LYS A 40 8.51 6.52 -70.11
N GLN A 41 9.54 7.36 -70.12
CA GLN A 41 10.34 7.62 -68.93
C GLN A 41 9.59 8.39 -67.85
N LEU A 42 8.68 9.30 -68.25
CA LEU A 42 7.80 9.98 -67.29
C LEU A 42 6.91 8.99 -66.55
N GLU A 43 6.34 8.01 -67.28
CA GLU A 43 5.51 6.96 -66.68
C GLU A 43 6.33 6.03 -65.77
N GLU A 44 7.56 5.67 -66.15
CA GLU A 44 8.46 4.86 -65.31
C GLU A 44 8.78 5.56 -63.98
N ILE A 45 9.04 6.87 -63.99
CA ILE A 45 9.34 7.64 -62.77
C ILE A 45 8.10 7.76 -61.88
N ARG A 46 6.93 8.09 -62.45
CA ARG A 46 5.66 8.16 -61.70
C ARG A 46 5.27 6.83 -61.05
N THR A 47 5.59 5.72 -61.70
CA THR A 47 5.29 4.38 -61.18
C THR A 47 6.21 4.00 -60.00
N PHE A 48 7.39 4.60 -59.89
CA PHE A 48 8.37 4.32 -58.84
C PHE A 48 8.12 5.11 -57.54
N GLU A 49 7.19 6.07 -57.55
CA GLU A 49 7.10 7.12 -56.54
C GLU A 49 6.16 6.85 -55.34
N GLU A 50 5.56 5.68 -55.23
CA GLU A 50 4.84 5.29 -54.00
C GLU A 50 5.45 4.04 -53.34
N PRO A 51 6.58 4.17 -52.62
CA PRO A 51 6.85 3.24 -51.53
C PRO A 51 5.72 3.41 -50.49
N PRO A 52 5.06 2.33 -50.03
CA PRO A 52 4.04 2.46 -49.00
C PRO A 52 4.69 3.07 -47.77
N VAL A 53 4.25 4.27 -47.39
CA VAL A 53 4.60 4.87 -46.10
C VAL A 53 4.06 3.92 -45.04
N ASP A 54 4.97 3.20 -44.38
CA ASP A 54 4.64 2.31 -43.28
C ASP A 54 4.08 3.17 -42.13
N THR A 55 2.75 3.28 -42.10
CA THR A 55 1.99 4.00 -41.09
C THR A 55 1.77 3.16 -39.84
N ASP A 56 2.44 2.01 -39.69
CA ASP A 56 2.32 1.18 -38.50
C ASP A 56 3.03 1.83 -37.30
N ILE A 57 2.28 2.70 -36.62
CA ILE A 57 2.61 3.31 -35.33
C ILE A 57 2.44 2.33 -34.15
N ALA A 58 2.01 1.08 -34.36
CA ALA A 58 1.88 0.07 -33.32
C ALA A 58 3.18 -0.16 -32.51
N PRO A 59 4.38 -0.28 -33.11
CA PRO A 59 5.64 -0.38 -32.37
C PRO A 59 5.87 0.79 -31.42
N LEU A 60 5.65 2.03 -31.85
CA LEU A 60 5.83 3.22 -31.00
C LEU A 60 4.82 3.26 -29.85
N ARG A 61 3.55 2.93 -30.11
CA ARG A 61 2.49 2.85 -29.09
C ARG A 61 2.80 1.77 -28.04
N ASN A 62 3.32 0.62 -28.47
CA ASN A 62 3.73 -0.47 -27.57
C ASN A 62 4.93 -0.06 -26.69
N ILE A 63 5.92 0.64 -27.26
CA ILE A 63 7.06 1.18 -26.51
C ILE A 63 6.57 2.18 -25.45
N GLN A 64 5.76 3.18 -25.83
CA GLN A 64 5.21 4.16 -24.89
C GLN A 64 4.41 3.49 -23.76
N ASN A 65 3.56 2.51 -24.08
CA ASN A 65 2.80 1.77 -23.08
C ASN A 65 3.69 0.99 -22.11
N THR A 66 4.78 0.39 -22.60
CA THR A 66 5.73 -0.31 -21.71
C THR A 66 6.48 0.65 -20.79
N LEU A 67 6.85 1.84 -21.29
CA LEU A 67 7.51 2.88 -20.50
C LEU A 67 6.56 3.48 -19.46
N ARG A 68 5.30 3.78 -19.83
CA ARG A 68 4.26 4.25 -18.91
C ARG A 68 3.99 3.25 -17.80
N LYS A 69 3.86 1.95 -18.14
CA LYS A 69 3.70 0.88 -17.14
C LYS A 69 4.89 0.77 -16.20
N LYS A 70 6.13 0.97 -16.68
CA LYS A 70 7.33 0.98 -15.84
C LYS A 70 7.31 2.18 -14.89
N LYS A 71 7.08 3.38 -15.41
CA LYS A 71 6.98 4.61 -14.62
C LYS A 71 5.91 4.46 -13.52
N LEU A 72 4.73 3.94 -13.88
CA LEU A 72 3.66 3.68 -12.92
C LEU A 72 4.06 2.65 -11.85
N GLN A 73 4.74 1.55 -12.21
CA GLN A 73 5.23 0.57 -11.23
C GLN A 73 6.23 1.17 -10.25
N THR A 74 7.16 2.01 -10.72
CA THR A 74 8.12 2.70 -9.86
C THR A 74 7.44 3.74 -8.96
N ILE A 75 6.46 4.49 -9.47
CA ILE A 75 5.68 5.44 -8.66
C ILE A 75 4.91 4.69 -7.56
N ILE A 76 4.20 3.62 -7.90
CA ILE A 76 3.47 2.81 -6.91
C ILE A 76 4.41 2.28 -5.84
N LEU A 77 5.58 1.74 -6.24
CA LEU A 77 6.58 1.27 -5.28
C LEU A 77 7.02 2.39 -4.33
N SER A 78 7.38 3.56 -4.87
CA SER A 78 7.81 4.71 -4.07
C SER A 78 6.72 5.14 -3.09
N VAL A 79 5.48 5.31 -3.57
CA VAL A 79 4.35 5.75 -2.74
C VAL A 79 4.05 4.74 -1.63
N MET A 80 4.03 3.45 -1.95
CA MET A 80 3.76 2.40 -0.95
C MET A 80 4.85 2.32 0.11
N VAL A 81 6.12 2.47 -0.28
CA VAL A 81 7.24 2.50 0.68
C VAL A 81 7.14 3.73 1.59
N THR A 82 6.87 4.92 1.04
CA THR A 82 6.65 6.13 1.84
C THR A 82 5.47 5.96 2.80
N LEU A 83 4.38 5.33 2.34
CA LEU A 83 3.22 5.06 3.18
C LEU A 83 3.56 4.11 4.33
N VAL A 84 4.34 3.06 4.11
CA VAL A 84 4.83 2.17 5.18
C VAL A 84 5.56 2.97 6.25
N PHE A 85 6.53 3.82 5.86
CA PHE A 85 7.27 4.64 6.82
C PHE A 85 6.36 5.60 7.59
N ALA A 86 5.46 6.29 6.89
CA ALA A 86 4.52 7.21 7.53
C ALA A 86 3.66 6.51 8.58
N VAL A 87 3.11 5.34 8.25
CA VAL A 87 2.28 4.55 9.16
C VAL A 87 3.08 4.06 10.35
N VAL A 88 4.29 3.54 10.14
CA VAL A 88 5.17 3.09 11.24
C VAL A 88 5.53 4.25 12.17
N THR A 89 5.84 5.43 11.63
CA THR A 89 6.11 6.63 12.45
C THR A 89 4.88 7.04 13.26
N ILE A 90 3.69 7.11 12.66
CA ILE A 90 2.45 7.43 13.38
C ILE A 90 2.15 6.37 14.45
N ALA A 91 2.31 5.10 14.12
CA ALA A 91 2.12 3.99 15.05
C ALA A 91 3.03 4.13 16.28
N TYR A 92 4.31 4.43 16.06
CA TYR A 92 5.29 4.67 17.13
C TYR A 92 4.91 5.88 18.00
N LEU A 93 4.53 7.00 17.40
CA LEU A 93 4.14 8.22 18.13
C LEU A 93 2.85 8.04 18.95
N THR A 94 1.96 7.15 18.51
CA THR A 94 0.68 6.86 19.16
C THR A 94 0.71 5.61 20.05
N THR A 95 1.88 5.00 20.27
CA THR A 95 2.00 3.83 21.16
C THR A 95 1.60 4.19 22.59
N PRO A 96 0.65 3.44 23.20
CA PRO A 96 0.28 3.58 24.60
C PRO A 96 1.49 3.39 25.51
N ALA A 97 1.84 4.42 26.25
CA ALA A 97 2.65 4.31 27.45
C ALA A 97 1.70 4.33 28.64
N TYR A 98 1.43 3.14 29.20
CA TYR A 98 0.45 2.97 30.27
C TYR A 98 0.89 3.72 31.53
N ILE A 99 -0.07 4.39 32.15
CA ILE A 99 0.12 5.16 33.37
C ILE A 99 -0.21 4.22 34.53
N SER A 100 0.70 4.09 35.49
CA SER A 100 0.40 3.39 36.74
C SER A 100 -0.65 4.17 37.54
N TYR A 101 -1.50 3.47 38.28
CA TYR A 101 -2.56 4.13 39.04
C TYR A 101 -2.03 5.26 39.93
N ASN A 102 -2.65 6.43 39.81
CA ASN A 102 -2.53 7.54 40.75
C ASN A 102 -3.88 8.27 40.81
N GLU A 103 -4.26 8.81 41.97
CA GLU A 103 -5.58 9.45 42.21
C GLU A 103 -5.86 10.64 41.28
N ASN A 104 -4.83 11.29 40.76
CA ASN A 104 -4.96 12.37 39.77
C ASN A 104 -5.25 11.84 38.37
N ALA A 105 -4.77 10.64 38.01
CA ALA A 105 -4.89 10.12 36.64
C ALA A 105 -6.35 9.85 36.25
N VAL A 106 -7.11 9.25 37.17
CA VAL A 106 -8.55 8.96 36.99
C VAL A 106 -9.26 9.23 38.30
N SER A 107 -10.29 10.07 38.22
CA SER A 107 -11.21 10.35 39.32
C SER A 107 -12.61 9.92 38.95
N ILE A 108 -13.36 9.45 39.95
CA ILE A 108 -14.70 8.88 39.75
C ILE A 108 -15.69 9.87 40.35
N ILE A 109 -16.67 10.27 39.54
CA ILE A 109 -17.72 11.20 39.94
C ILE A 109 -19.05 10.46 39.85
N GLU A 110 -19.66 10.19 40.99
CA GLU A 110 -21.02 9.65 41.07
C GLU A 110 -22.03 10.80 41.14
N LYS A 111 -23.05 10.73 40.30
CA LYS A 111 -24.18 11.66 40.29
C LYS A 111 -25.33 11.11 41.12
N ASP A 112 -26.20 12.03 41.58
CA ASP A 112 -27.40 11.70 42.37
C ASP A 112 -28.37 10.74 41.65
N ASP A 113 -28.30 10.65 40.32
CA ASP A 113 -29.10 9.74 39.49
C ASP A 113 -28.50 8.33 39.34
N GLY A 114 -27.38 8.04 40.01
CA GLY A 114 -26.64 6.77 39.93
C GLY A 114 -25.73 6.66 38.71
N THR A 115 -25.58 7.72 37.93
CA THR A 115 -24.61 7.76 36.82
C THR A 115 -23.20 7.90 37.36
N VAL A 116 -22.30 7.01 36.93
CA VAL A 116 -20.88 7.05 37.28
C VAL A 116 -20.09 7.62 36.10
N LEU A 117 -19.34 8.70 36.35
CA LEU A 117 -18.49 9.37 35.38
C LEU A 117 -17.01 9.14 35.71
N LEU A 118 -16.23 8.90 34.65
CA LEU A 118 -14.77 8.94 34.71
C LEU A 118 -14.29 10.32 34.27
N ASN A 119 -13.52 10.96 35.15
CA ASN A 119 -12.84 12.22 34.87
C ASN A 119 -11.33 11.96 34.81
N PHE A 120 -10.71 12.37 33.70
CA PHE A 120 -9.31 12.08 33.38
C PHE A 120 -8.46 13.34 33.55
N SER A 121 -7.22 13.19 34.00
CA SER A 121 -6.26 14.30 34.00
C SER A 121 -5.76 14.65 32.61
N GLU A 122 -5.16 15.84 32.48
CA GLU A 122 -4.55 16.34 31.23
C GLU A 122 -3.35 15.52 30.72
N GLU A 123 -2.84 14.57 31.49
CA GLU A 123 -1.76 13.67 31.08
C GLU A 123 -2.30 12.45 30.33
N VAL A 124 -3.56 12.06 30.58
CA VAL A 124 -4.19 10.90 29.96
C VAL A 124 -4.61 11.22 28.53
N SER A 125 -4.14 10.40 27.59
CA SER A 125 -4.44 10.52 26.16
C SER A 125 -5.45 9.47 25.66
N GLY A 126 -5.65 8.40 26.43
CA GLY A 126 -6.60 7.35 26.11
C GLY A 126 -6.79 6.40 27.28
N TYR A 127 -7.87 5.62 27.21
CA TYR A 127 -8.27 4.68 28.25
C TYR A 127 -8.95 3.45 27.62
N ASN A 128 -8.94 2.34 28.37
CA ASN A 128 -9.72 1.15 28.04
C ASN A 128 -10.57 0.76 29.24
N VAL A 129 -11.79 0.32 28.96
CA VAL A 129 -12.73 -0.20 29.95
C VAL A 129 -13.18 -1.58 29.48
N ASN A 130 -13.11 -2.57 30.36
CA ASN A 130 -13.76 -3.86 30.19
C ASN A 130 -14.86 -3.98 31.24
N GLN A 131 -16.01 -4.53 30.85
CA GLN A 131 -17.18 -4.68 31.70
C GLN A 131 -17.61 -6.15 31.73
N TYR A 132 -17.94 -6.65 32.92
CA TYR A 132 -18.50 -7.99 33.11
C TYR A 132 -19.42 -8.05 34.34
N PRO A 133 -20.41 -8.95 34.39
CA PRO A 133 -21.29 -9.07 35.54
C PRO A 133 -20.54 -9.57 36.77
N ALA A 134 -20.87 -9.02 37.94
CA ALA A 134 -20.34 -9.48 39.23
C ALA A 134 -20.85 -10.88 39.56
N ALA A 135 -20.00 -11.72 40.15
CA ALA A 135 -20.32 -13.12 40.44
C ALA A 135 -21.44 -13.30 41.49
N ASP A 136 -21.59 -12.31 42.37
CA ASP A 136 -22.61 -12.23 43.41
C ASP A 136 -23.92 -11.55 42.93
N ASN A 137 -24.01 -11.19 41.64
CA ASN A 137 -25.11 -10.43 41.03
C ASN A 137 -25.33 -9.04 41.65
N SER A 138 -24.31 -8.44 42.28
CA SER A 138 -24.38 -7.05 42.81
C SER A 138 -24.47 -5.97 41.72
N GLY A 139 -24.14 -6.32 40.47
CA GLY A 139 -24.16 -5.41 39.33
C GLY A 139 -23.07 -5.76 38.34
N TYR A 140 -22.37 -4.74 37.83
CA TYR A 140 -21.27 -4.87 36.89
C TYR A 140 -19.94 -4.42 37.50
N VAL A 141 -18.89 -5.15 37.16
CA VAL A 141 -17.51 -4.82 37.48
C VAL A 141 -16.85 -4.21 36.25
N TYR A 142 -16.07 -3.17 36.46
CA TYR A 142 -15.34 -2.47 35.41
C TYR A 142 -13.83 -2.51 35.67
N ASP A 143 -13.08 -3.02 34.70
CA ASP A 143 -11.62 -2.96 34.68
C ASP A 143 -11.16 -1.82 33.77
N ILE A 144 -10.41 -0.88 34.32
CA ILE A 144 -9.98 0.33 33.63
C ILE A 144 -8.46 0.40 33.58
N THR A 145 -7.93 0.91 32.48
CA THR A 145 -6.53 1.34 32.40
C THR A 145 -6.43 2.62 31.57
N THR A 146 -5.38 3.39 31.80
CA THR A 146 -5.11 4.63 31.06
C THR A 146 -3.69 4.69 30.53
N TRP A 147 -3.48 5.53 29.52
CA TRP A 147 -2.16 5.72 28.93
C TRP A 147 -1.96 7.13 28.38
N GLU A 148 -0.70 7.54 28.35
CA GLU A 148 -0.23 8.67 27.55
C GLU A 148 0.32 8.19 26.20
N THR A 149 0.52 9.11 25.27
CA THR A 149 1.24 8.87 24.02
C THR A 149 2.25 9.98 23.77
N ILE A 150 3.30 9.68 23.00
CA ILE A 150 4.29 10.69 22.60
C ILE A 150 3.62 11.80 21.79
N TRP A 151 2.67 11.43 20.92
CA TRP A 151 1.87 12.37 20.15
C TRP A 151 1.12 13.34 21.05
N HIS A 152 0.43 12.84 22.07
CA HIS A 152 -0.29 13.68 23.02
C HIS A 152 0.65 14.63 23.78
N ARG A 153 1.74 14.08 24.32
CA ARG A 153 2.68 14.82 25.15
C ARG A 153 3.46 15.90 24.39
N LYS A 154 3.81 15.65 23.12
CA LYS A 154 4.75 16.51 22.36
C LYS A 154 4.14 17.24 21.18
N ILE A 155 3.02 16.78 20.61
CA ILE A 155 2.48 17.28 19.34
C ILE A 155 1.16 18.00 19.54
N SER A 156 0.16 17.34 20.14
CA SER A 156 -1.17 17.92 20.36
C SER A 156 -1.75 17.44 21.67
N LYS A 157 -1.92 18.36 22.62
CA LYS A 157 -2.64 18.09 23.87
C LYS A 157 -4.14 18.18 23.60
N ASN A 158 -4.79 17.03 23.61
CA ASN A 158 -6.24 16.92 23.46
C ASN A 158 -6.75 16.25 24.73
N ASN A 159 -7.30 17.04 25.64
CA ASN A 159 -7.84 16.53 26.89
C ASN A 159 -9.04 15.63 26.59
N LEU A 160 -9.11 14.50 27.29
CA LEU A 160 -10.27 13.62 27.22
C LEU A 160 -11.47 14.30 27.88
N GLU A 161 -12.63 14.15 27.26
CA GLU A 161 -13.90 14.50 27.90
C GLU A 161 -14.28 13.44 28.94
N ASN A 162 -15.13 13.83 29.89
CA ASN A 162 -15.63 12.91 30.90
C ASN A 162 -16.50 11.83 30.25
N THR A 163 -16.26 10.58 30.63
CA THR A 163 -16.95 9.42 30.05
C THR A 163 -17.95 8.85 31.05
N VAL A 164 -19.18 8.63 30.60
CA VAL A 164 -20.19 7.87 31.35
C VAL A 164 -19.83 6.39 31.32
N LEU A 165 -19.66 5.79 32.50
CA LEU A 165 -19.27 4.39 32.65
C LEU A 165 -20.44 3.41 32.51
N ASN A 166 -21.62 3.80 33.03
CA ASN A 166 -22.85 3.02 32.99
C ASN A 166 -23.93 3.69 32.13
N PRO A 167 -23.74 3.80 30.80
CA PRO A 167 -24.64 4.55 29.92
C PRO A 167 -26.05 3.95 29.84
N ASN A 168 -26.24 2.69 30.23
CA ASN A 168 -27.56 2.05 30.22
C ASN A 168 -28.24 2.08 31.60
N GLY A 169 -27.66 2.79 32.57
CA GLY A 169 -28.16 2.86 33.94
C GLY A 169 -27.96 1.56 34.72
N GLU A 170 -27.02 0.71 34.32
CA GLU A 170 -26.67 -0.47 35.08
C GLU A 170 -25.98 -0.13 36.42
N THR A 171 -26.18 -0.97 37.43
CA THR A 171 -25.53 -0.82 38.74
C THR A 171 -24.04 -1.08 38.63
N VAL A 172 -23.23 -0.12 39.04
CA VAL A 172 -21.76 -0.26 39.14
C VAL A 172 -21.45 -0.86 40.50
N ALA A 173 -21.00 -2.11 40.52
CA ALA A 173 -20.64 -2.80 41.76
C ALA A 173 -19.24 -2.38 42.24
N SER A 174 -18.26 -2.45 41.34
CA SER A 174 -16.87 -2.09 41.65
C SER A 174 -16.12 -1.64 40.40
N ILE A 175 -15.11 -0.80 40.60
CA ILE A 175 -14.19 -0.38 39.54
C ILE A 175 -12.76 -0.71 39.98
N TYR A 176 -12.05 -1.42 39.12
CA TYR A 176 -10.66 -1.79 39.31
C TYR A 176 -9.78 -1.09 38.27
N TYR A 177 -8.63 -0.57 38.72
CA TYR A 177 -7.57 -0.09 37.84
C TYR A 177 -6.50 -1.18 37.67
N TYR A 178 -6.23 -1.59 36.43
CA TYR A 178 -5.17 -2.57 36.17
C TYR A 178 -3.94 -1.91 35.55
N ASN A 179 -2.78 -2.29 36.07
CA ASN A 179 -1.49 -1.94 35.48
C ASN A 179 -1.07 -3.01 34.46
N THR A 180 -0.32 -2.62 33.44
CA THR A 180 0.15 -3.53 32.39
C THR A 180 1.48 -4.22 32.71
N ASP A 181 1.97 -4.10 33.94
CA ASP A 181 3.22 -4.67 34.45
C ASP A 181 3.03 -6.04 35.13
N GLY A 182 1.79 -6.53 35.21
CA GLY A 182 1.46 -7.79 35.88
C GLY A 182 1.23 -7.65 37.38
N SER A 183 1.12 -6.41 37.90
CA SER A 183 0.67 -6.18 39.25
C SER A 183 -0.80 -6.58 39.43
N GLU A 184 -1.21 -6.71 40.68
CA GLU A 184 -2.60 -6.84 41.06
C GLU A 184 -3.39 -5.58 40.67
N ASN A 185 -4.65 -5.80 40.28
CA ASN A 185 -5.60 -4.73 39.98
C ASN A 185 -5.97 -4.01 41.28
N ILE A 186 -6.00 -2.68 41.22
CA ILE A 186 -6.24 -1.80 42.37
C ILE A 186 -7.73 -1.46 42.39
N LEU A 187 -8.42 -1.71 43.50
CA LEU A 187 -9.80 -1.27 43.68
C LEU A 187 -9.84 0.26 43.85
N ILE A 188 -10.62 0.94 43.02
CA ILE A 188 -10.72 2.41 43.01
C ILE A 188 -12.14 2.91 43.31
N TYR A 189 -13.16 2.04 43.28
CA TYR A 189 -14.53 2.35 43.66
C TYR A 189 -15.31 1.08 44.03
N GLY A 190 -16.26 1.23 44.96
CA GLY A 190 -17.13 0.16 45.43
C GLY A 190 -16.46 -0.78 46.43
N ASP A 191 -17.11 -1.90 46.69
CA ASP A 191 -16.60 -2.95 47.57
C ASP A 191 -15.86 -4.04 46.77
N PRO A 192 -14.89 -4.75 47.35
CA PRO A 192 -14.22 -5.85 46.66
C PRO A 192 -15.19 -7.01 46.42
N ILE A 193 -15.32 -7.46 45.16
CA ILE A 193 -16.19 -8.60 44.78
C ILE A 193 -15.58 -9.95 45.16
N THR A 194 -14.26 -10.01 45.25
CA THR A 194 -13.51 -11.23 45.58
C THR A 194 -12.58 -10.98 46.75
N ASP A 195 -12.47 -11.95 47.66
CA ASP A 195 -11.52 -11.91 48.79
C ASP A 195 -10.04 -11.94 48.35
N GLY A 196 -9.77 -12.20 47.07
CA GLY A 196 -8.44 -12.25 46.48
C GLY A 196 -8.22 -11.19 45.41
N SER A 197 -6.95 -10.99 45.08
CA SER A 197 -6.50 -10.05 44.06
C SER A 197 -6.70 -10.60 42.65
N VAL A 198 -7.10 -9.74 41.72
CA VAL A 198 -7.26 -10.05 40.29
C VAL A 198 -6.08 -9.47 39.53
N ILE A 199 -5.57 -10.18 38.52
CA ILE A 199 -4.52 -9.67 37.61
C ILE A 199 -5.06 -9.73 36.18
N THR A 200 -5.07 -8.58 35.49
CA THR A 200 -5.43 -8.53 34.07
C THR A 200 -4.26 -9.00 33.20
N LEU A 201 -4.49 -10.00 32.35
CA LEU A 201 -3.47 -10.56 31.47
C LEU A 201 -3.52 -9.97 30.05
N PRO A 202 -2.37 -9.82 29.38
CA PRO A 202 -2.35 -9.39 27.99
C PRO A 202 -2.91 -10.49 27.09
N ARG A 203 -3.59 -10.09 26.02
CA ARG A 203 -4.11 -11.02 25.01
C ARG A 203 -2.97 -11.54 24.14
N LEU A 204 -2.97 -12.84 23.85
CA LEU A 204 -2.02 -13.50 22.95
C LEU A 204 -2.56 -13.68 21.52
N VAL A 205 -3.63 -12.96 21.13
CA VAL A 205 -4.29 -13.19 19.83
C VAL A 205 -3.33 -13.03 18.64
N LEU A 206 -2.35 -12.11 18.73
CA LEU A 206 -1.40 -11.83 17.65
C LEU A 206 -0.46 -13.01 17.36
N SER A 207 -0.11 -13.81 18.37
CA SER A 207 0.78 -14.97 18.14
C SER A 207 0.11 -16.02 17.28
N TYR A 208 -1.21 -16.20 17.41
CA TYR A 208 -1.95 -17.12 16.55
C TYR A 208 -1.93 -16.66 15.08
N TYR A 209 -2.07 -15.35 14.81
CA TYR A 209 -1.96 -14.83 13.45
C TYR A 209 -0.56 -15.00 12.85
N VAL A 210 0.50 -14.81 13.64
CA VAL A 210 1.89 -15.12 13.24
C VAL A 210 2.03 -16.61 12.89
N MET A 211 1.49 -17.50 13.73
CA MET A 211 1.52 -18.95 13.46
C MET A 211 0.76 -19.31 12.18
N PHE A 212 -0.41 -18.71 11.93
CA PHE A 212 -1.14 -18.90 10.69
C PHE A 212 -0.36 -18.40 9.47
N ALA A 213 0.31 -17.25 9.57
CA ALA A 213 1.14 -16.73 8.49
C ALA A 213 2.34 -17.66 8.17
N ILE A 214 3.00 -18.20 9.20
CA ILE A 214 4.08 -19.19 9.05
C ILE A 214 3.55 -20.49 8.42
N GLY A 215 2.41 -21.01 8.91
CA GLY A 215 1.78 -22.19 8.32
C GLY A 215 1.45 -21.99 6.84
N PHE A 216 0.91 -20.82 6.49
CA PHE A 216 0.61 -20.48 5.10
C PHE A 216 1.87 -20.34 4.23
N LEU A 217 2.99 -19.82 4.77
CA LEU A 217 4.30 -19.84 4.11
C LEU A 217 4.78 -21.24 3.79
N LEU A 218 4.69 -22.15 4.76
CA LEU A 218 5.11 -23.54 4.58
C LEU A 218 4.29 -24.22 3.48
N ILE A 219 2.96 -24.05 3.50
CA ILE A 219 2.06 -24.59 2.47
C ILE A 219 2.41 -24.03 1.08
N CYS A 220 2.59 -22.72 0.96
CA CYS A 220 2.99 -22.09 -0.30
C CYS A 220 4.37 -22.57 -0.76
N GLY A 221 5.33 -22.73 0.16
CA GLY A 221 6.68 -23.21 -0.11
C GLY A 221 6.69 -24.64 -0.63
N ILE A 222 5.96 -25.55 0.01
CA ILE A 222 5.76 -26.93 -0.46
C ILE A 222 5.12 -26.92 -1.85
N GLY A 223 4.09 -26.09 -2.05
CA GLY A 223 3.46 -25.89 -3.36
C GLY A 223 4.44 -25.46 -4.44
N LEU A 224 5.38 -24.54 -4.13
CA LEU A 224 6.40 -24.09 -5.08
C LEU A 224 7.35 -25.23 -5.50
N VAL A 225 7.68 -26.14 -4.59
CA VAL A 225 8.52 -27.32 -4.87
C VAL A 225 7.76 -28.32 -5.76
N ILE A 226 6.52 -28.64 -5.41
CA ILE A 226 5.68 -29.61 -6.15
C ILE A 226 5.40 -29.09 -7.58
N PHE A 227 4.96 -27.84 -7.70
CA PHE A 227 4.55 -27.25 -8.97
C PHE A 227 5.68 -26.50 -9.70
N ARG A 228 6.95 -26.81 -9.39
CA ARG A 228 8.13 -26.12 -9.95
C ARG A 228 8.17 -26.07 -11.49
N LYS A 229 7.62 -27.10 -12.15
CA LYS A 229 7.53 -27.23 -13.62
C LYS A 229 6.35 -26.47 -14.23
N ASN A 230 5.33 -26.14 -13.43
CA ASN A 230 4.14 -25.42 -13.90
C ASN A 230 4.30 -23.91 -13.66
N GLU A 231 4.84 -23.22 -14.66
CA GLU A 231 5.10 -21.77 -14.65
C GLU A 231 3.89 -20.93 -14.17
N LYS A 232 2.68 -21.31 -14.57
CA LYS A 232 1.46 -20.56 -14.23
C LYS A 232 1.13 -20.68 -12.74
N ILE A 233 1.18 -21.89 -12.18
CA ILE A 233 0.92 -22.13 -10.77
C ILE A 233 2.04 -21.53 -9.91
N ARG A 234 3.30 -21.74 -10.30
CA ARG A 234 4.46 -21.17 -9.61
C ARG A 234 4.37 -19.65 -9.52
N ASN A 235 4.02 -18.96 -10.61
CA ASN A 235 3.88 -17.51 -10.63
C ASN A 235 2.72 -16.99 -9.77
N ARG A 236 1.66 -17.78 -9.54
CA ARG A 236 0.58 -17.45 -8.58
C ARG A 236 1.03 -17.66 -7.14
N LEU A 237 1.64 -18.81 -6.84
CA LEU A 237 2.17 -19.12 -5.50
C LEU A 237 3.23 -18.10 -5.05
N GLU A 238 4.14 -17.69 -5.93
CA GLU A 238 5.12 -16.63 -5.65
C GLU A 238 4.47 -15.27 -5.33
N LYS A 239 3.23 -15.00 -5.75
CA LYS A 239 2.50 -13.79 -5.36
C LYS A 239 1.73 -13.98 -4.06
N MET A 240 1.21 -15.17 -3.82
CA MET A 240 0.50 -15.52 -2.59
C MET A 240 1.47 -15.54 -1.40
N ILE A 241 2.68 -16.07 -1.57
CA ILE A 241 3.70 -16.14 -0.51
C ILE A 241 4.14 -14.76 -0.02
N LEU A 242 4.03 -13.72 -0.85
CA LEU A 242 4.39 -12.36 -0.43
C LEU A 242 3.44 -11.80 0.64
N LEU A 243 2.19 -12.27 0.71
CA LEU A 243 1.22 -11.80 1.68
C LEU A 243 1.62 -12.13 3.13
N PRO A 244 1.87 -13.40 3.50
CA PRO A 244 2.34 -13.73 4.84
C PRO A 244 3.74 -13.17 5.13
N ILE A 245 4.64 -13.06 4.12
CA ILE A 245 5.93 -12.35 4.30
C ILE A 245 5.68 -10.90 4.74
N SER A 246 4.74 -10.24 4.06
CA SER A 246 4.41 -8.85 4.38
C SER A 246 3.83 -8.71 5.78
N TYR A 247 2.95 -9.64 6.16
CA TYR A 247 2.36 -9.65 7.50
C TYR A 247 3.42 -9.85 8.59
N LEU A 248 4.32 -10.83 8.42
CA LEU A 248 5.37 -11.10 9.41
C LEU A 248 6.34 -9.92 9.55
N PHE A 249 6.69 -9.27 8.44
CA PHE A 249 7.56 -8.10 8.48
C PHE A 249 6.85 -6.89 9.09
N ALA A 250 5.56 -6.69 8.80
CA ALA A 250 4.74 -5.66 9.42
C ALA A 250 4.58 -5.88 10.94
N HIS A 251 4.36 -7.13 11.36
CA HIS A 251 4.31 -7.51 12.77
C HIS A 251 5.62 -7.15 13.48
N LEU A 252 6.76 -7.49 12.87
CA LEU A 252 8.08 -7.17 13.40
C LEU A 252 8.29 -5.65 13.51
N LEU A 253 7.88 -4.86 12.51
CA LEU A 253 8.03 -3.39 12.55
C LEU A 253 7.20 -2.72 13.65
N ILE A 254 6.09 -3.32 14.08
CA ILE A 254 5.12 -2.68 15.00
C ILE A 254 5.24 -3.23 16.43
N LYS A 255 5.51 -4.53 16.59
CA LYS A 255 5.52 -5.23 17.89
C LYS A 255 6.85 -5.92 18.19
N ASP A 256 7.84 -5.80 17.32
CA ASP A 256 9.10 -6.55 17.39
C ASP A 256 8.84 -8.07 17.47
N LEU A 257 9.37 -8.73 18.50
CA LEU A 257 9.18 -10.15 18.77
C LEU A 257 8.06 -10.41 19.78
N HIS A 258 7.54 -9.37 20.42
CA HIS A 258 6.47 -9.52 21.40
C HIS A 258 5.12 -9.64 20.71
N SER A 259 4.28 -10.57 21.16
CA SER A 259 2.92 -10.76 20.61
C SER A 259 1.82 -10.53 21.64
N ALA A 260 2.20 -10.36 22.92
CA ALA A 260 1.30 -10.02 24.00
C ALA A 260 0.85 -8.56 23.86
N THR A 261 -0.44 -8.30 24.01
CA THR A 261 -0.98 -6.95 23.97
C THR A 261 -2.27 -6.79 24.76
N TYR A 262 -2.42 -5.66 25.44
CA TYR A 262 -3.66 -5.26 26.10
C TYR A 262 -4.63 -4.56 25.12
N LEU A 263 -4.11 -3.96 24.03
CA LEU A 263 -4.92 -3.35 22.96
C LEU A 263 -4.82 -4.17 21.66
N ALA A 264 -5.36 -5.38 21.70
CA ALA A 264 -5.35 -6.30 20.57
C ALA A 264 -5.94 -5.71 19.27
N GLY A 265 -7.05 -4.96 19.39
CA GLY A 265 -7.69 -4.33 18.24
C GLY A 265 -6.77 -3.32 17.55
N ARG A 266 -6.24 -2.35 18.31
CA ARG A 266 -5.32 -1.32 17.79
C ARG A 266 -4.13 -1.96 17.08
N ASP A 267 -3.44 -2.86 17.76
CA ASP A 267 -2.19 -3.43 17.25
C ASP A 267 -2.44 -4.25 15.99
N LEU A 268 -3.53 -5.02 15.93
CA LEU A 268 -3.93 -5.75 14.74
C LEU A 268 -4.20 -4.81 13.55
N TYR A 269 -4.98 -3.74 13.76
CA TYR A 269 -5.28 -2.78 12.69
C TYR A 269 -4.04 -2.10 12.15
N VAL A 270 -3.12 -1.67 13.02
CA VAL A 270 -1.86 -1.05 12.61
C VAL A 270 -1.00 -2.02 11.80
N ILE A 271 -0.86 -3.28 12.25
CA ILE A 271 -0.10 -4.31 11.52
C ILE A 271 -0.71 -4.54 10.14
N LEU A 272 -2.03 -4.65 10.03
CA LEU A 272 -2.72 -4.81 8.74
C LEU A 272 -2.50 -3.59 7.82
N LEU A 273 -2.54 -2.39 8.39
CA LEU A 273 -2.37 -1.14 7.65
C LEU A 273 -0.93 -0.97 7.11
N VAL A 274 0.07 -1.58 7.76
CA VAL A 274 1.43 -1.72 7.21
C VAL A 274 1.54 -2.89 6.22
N THR A 275 0.86 -4.00 6.48
CA THR A 275 0.91 -5.22 5.66
C THR A 275 0.45 -4.96 4.22
N ILE A 276 -0.64 -4.22 4.04
CA ILE A 276 -1.23 -3.92 2.72
C ILE A 276 -0.24 -3.18 1.81
N PRO A 277 0.30 -1.99 2.16
CA PRO A 277 1.22 -1.28 1.30
C PRO A 277 2.54 -2.03 1.12
N LEU A 278 3.03 -2.73 2.14
CA LEU A 278 4.22 -3.57 2.03
C LEU A 278 4.02 -4.70 1.01
N TYR A 279 2.87 -5.36 1.02
CA TYR A 279 2.51 -6.39 0.04
C TYR A 279 2.48 -5.84 -1.38
N VAL A 280 1.86 -4.67 -1.59
CA VAL A 280 1.81 -4.01 -2.89
C VAL A 280 3.21 -3.59 -3.35
N ALA A 281 4.04 -3.07 -2.45
CA ALA A 281 5.43 -2.72 -2.72
C ALA A 281 6.24 -3.95 -3.16
N LEU A 282 6.13 -5.07 -2.45
CA LEU A 282 6.82 -6.31 -2.80
C LEU A 282 6.34 -6.87 -4.15
N LEU A 283 5.04 -6.80 -4.45
CA LEU A 283 4.51 -7.17 -5.76
C LEU A 283 5.06 -6.29 -6.90
N ALA A 284 5.10 -4.98 -6.69
CA ALA A 284 5.64 -4.02 -7.65
C ALA A 284 7.14 -4.26 -7.87
N GLY A 285 7.92 -4.39 -6.79
CA GLY A 285 9.35 -4.68 -6.81
C GLY A 285 9.67 -5.99 -7.52
N ARG A 286 8.93 -7.07 -7.21
CA ARG A 286 9.06 -8.36 -7.92
C ARG A 286 8.83 -8.25 -9.41
N ASN A 287 7.80 -7.51 -9.83
CA ASN A 287 7.51 -7.32 -11.26
C ASN A 287 8.62 -6.54 -11.98
N ILE A 288 9.28 -5.60 -11.28
CA ILE A 288 10.45 -4.87 -11.79
C ILE A 288 11.66 -5.82 -11.90
N LEU A 289 11.97 -6.58 -10.84
CA LEU A 289 13.08 -7.55 -10.79
C LEU A 289 12.98 -8.63 -11.88
N LYS A 290 11.81 -9.24 -12.07
CA LYS A 290 11.62 -10.23 -13.16
C LYS A 290 11.93 -9.66 -14.53
N LYS A 291 11.54 -8.40 -14.80
CA LYS A 291 11.83 -7.73 -16.08
C LYS A 291 13.31 -7.39 -16.25
N LEU A 292 14.01 -7.02 -15.17
CA LEU A 292 15.46 -6.79 -15.19
C LEU A 292 16.23 -8.09 -15.45
N SER A 293 15.80 -9.20 -14.85
CA SER A 293 16.40 -10.52 -15.05
C SER A 293 16.25 -11.03 -16.48
N ILE A 294 15.11 -10.79 -17.15
CA ILE A 294 14.89 -11.17 -18.56
C ILE A 294 15.78 -10.37 -19.53
N LYS A 295 16.22 -9.16 -19.14
CA LYS A 295 17.06 -8.30 -19.97
C LYS A 295 18.56 -8.62 -19.91
N LYS A 296 19.03 -9.41 -18.94
CA LYS A 296 20.43 -9.87 -18.95
C LYS A 296 20.58 -10.93 -20.05
N PRO A 297 21.41 -10.71 -21.09
CA PRO A 297 21.75 -11.78 -22.00
C PRO A 297 22.36 -12.91 -21.18
N LYS A 298 21.93 -14.16 -21.42
CA LYS A 298 22.67 -15.33 -20.92
C LYS A 298 24.08 -15.19 -21.49
N SER A 299 25.05 -14.85 -20.64
CA SER A 299 26.45 -15.06 -20.97
C SER A 299 26.64 -16.56 -21.08
N THR A 300 26.56 -17.08 -22.30
CA THR A 300 27.07 -18.39 -22.65
C THR A 300 28.58 -18.34 -22.47
N LEU A 301 29.04 -19.00 -21.41
CA LEU A 301 30.38 -19.57 -21.31
C LEU A 301 30.23 -21.07 -21.49
#